data_AF-A0A1Y5CWX8-F1
#
_entry.id   AF-A0A1Y5CWX8-F1
#
_cell.length_a   1.000
_cell.length_b   1.000
_cell.length_c   1.000
_cell.angle_alpha   90.00
_cell.angle_beta   90.00
_cell.angle_gamma   90.00
#
_symmetry.space_group_name_H-M   'P 1'
#
loop_
_entity.id
_entity.type
_entity.pdbx_description
1 polymer ?
#
loop_
_entity_poly.entity_id
_entity_poly.type
_entity_poly.pdbx_seq_one_letter_code
_entity_poly.pdbx_strand_id
1 'polypeptide(L)'
;MEFVLILVVFIIMLLAVIWRPFFKQDSTQQSADIVASTQQNIRTETNIKLYQEHKAEIEKDFHDGGIDEENYQYLLAELDNSLLQDIDLAKQTTPVANLSKPFSVIWPISLSFFIVVFSTALYLKQGTLEALMTTPVANHASQQSMSAEQQEQMRQQQILAYIDKMQQHLKGSPDDSEAWYNLGQTLVSAGEFAQAITAFEQVIAIEGEHADLLGAIAQASYY
;
A
#
# COMPACT_ATOMS: atom_id res chain seq x y z
N MET A 1 -21.09 -11.17 3.22
CA MET A 1 -21.04 -9.96 4.07
C MET A 1 -19.60 -9.62 4.47
N GLU A 2 -18.79 -10.59 4.90
CA GLU A 2 -17.41 -10.37 5.35
C GLU A 2 -16.46 -9.83 4.27
N PHE A 3 -16.56 -10.33 3.03
CA PHE A 3 -15.73 -9.87 1.90
C PHE A 3 -15.91 -8.38 1.58
N VAL A 4 -17.15 -7.89 1.61
CA VAL A 4 -17.47 -6.47 1.36
C VAL A 4 -16.89 -5.59 2.46
N LEU A 5 -16.91 -6.07 3.70
CA LEU A 5 -16.36 -5.39 4.86
C LEU A 5 -14.83 -5.24 4.74
N ILE A 6 -14.13 -6.29 4.33
CA ILE A 6 -12.67 -6.27 4.08
C ILE A 6 -12.32 -5.29 2.97
N LEU A 7 -13.10 -5.28 1.88
CA LEU A 7 -12.87 -4.42 0.72
C LEU A 7 -13.06 -2.94 1.10
N VAL A 8 -14.08 -2.62 1.90
CA VAL A 8 -14.32 -1.27 2.43
C VAL A 8 -13.17 -0.83 3.35
N VAL A 9 -12.71 -1.68 4.25
CA VAL A 9 -11.57 -1.38 5.14
C VAL A 9 -10.30 -1.12 4.33
N PHE A 10 -10.06 -1.88 3.26
CA PHE A 10 -8.90 -1.71 2.39
C PHE A 10 -8.93 -0.38 1.63
N ILE A 11 -10.10 0.02 1.12
CA ILE A 11 -10.30 1.33 0.47
C ILE A 11 -10.04 2.47 1.46
N ILE A 12 -10.56 2.36 2.69
CA ILE A 12 -10.34 3.37 3.74
C ILE A 12 -8.85 3.48 4.08
N MET A 13 -8.14 2.36 4.17
CA MET A 13 -6.68 2.37 4.40
C MET A 13 -5.91 3.07 3.27
N LEU A 14 -6.25 2.78 2.01
CA LEU A 14 -5.61 3.43 0.86
C LEU A 14 -5.87 4.94 0.85
N LEU A 15 -7.11 5.35 1.11
CA LEU A 15 -7.46 6.77 1.22
C LEU A 15 -6.71 7.45 2.37
N ALA A 16 -6.56 6.80 3.52
CA ALA A 16 -5.77 7.33 4.63
C ALA A 16 -4.29 7.52 4.28
N VAL A 17 -3.68 6.58 3.53
CA VAL A 17 -2.30 6.70 3.06
C VAL A 17 -2.14 7.83 2.05
N ILE A 18 -3.10 8.01 1.15
CA ILE A 18 -3.10 9.09 0.14
C ILE A 18 -3.28 10.47 0.78
N TRP A 19 -4.09 10.58 1.84
CA TRP A 19 -4.34 11.85 2.54
C TRP A 19 -3.30 12.18 3.62
N ARG A 20 -2.51 11.20 4.07
CA ARG A 20 -1.43 11.39 5.06
C ARG A 20 -0.44 12.52 4.73
N PRO A 21 0.05 12.71 3.49
CA PRO A 21 0.94 13.83 3.17
C PRO A 21 0.26 15.20 3.30
N PHE A 22 -1.06 15.29 3.08
CA PHE A 22 -1.80 16.56 3.17
C PHE A 22 -1.90 17.08 4.60
N PHE A 23 -2.13 16.22 5.59
CA PHE A 23 -2.17 16.64 7.00
C PHE A 23 -0.82 17.05 7.57
N LYS A 24 0.30 16.70 6.90
CA LYS A 24 1.66 17.02 7.36
C LYS A 24 2.29 18.22 6.62
N GLN A 25 1.66 18.72 5.57
CA GLN A 25 2.23 19.78 4.73
C GLN A 25 2.10 21.17 5.39
N ASP A 26 0.99 21.44 6.08
CA ASP A 26 0.75 22.75 6.73
C ASP A 26 1.77 23.07 7.84
N SER A 27 2.15 22.08 8.67
CA SER A 27 3.10 22.30 9.77
C SER A 27 4.55 22.43 9.30
N THR A 28 4.88 21.84 8.16
CA THR A 28 6.24 21.83 7.61
C THR A 28 6.57 23.16 6.92
N GLN A 29 5.60 23.78 6.23
CA GLN A 29 5.78 25.10 5.61
C GLN A 29 5.88 26.22 6.65
N GLN A 30 5.02 26.21 7.68
CA GLN A 30 5.03 27.22 8.74
C GLN A 30 6.34 27.24 9.53
N SER A 31 6.93 26.06 9.76
CA SER A 31 8.22 25.95 10.47
C SER A 31 9.39 26.50 9.64
N ALA A 32 9.35 26.34 8.32
CA ALA A 32 10.40 26.84 7.43
C ALA A 32 10.40 28.38 7.32
N ASP A 33 9.21 28.99 7.25
CA ASP A 33 9.06 30.45 7.18
C ASP A 33 9.48 31.14 8.50
N ILE A 34 9.20 30.52 9.65
CA ILE A 34 9.63 31.03 10.96
C ILE A 34 11.15 30.97 11.10
N VAL A 35 11.79 29.87 10.66
CA VAL A 35 13.25 29.73 10.71
C VAL A 35 13.93 30.71 9.76
N ALA A 36 13.43 30.88 8.52
CA ALA A 36 13.97 31.82 7.54
C ALA A 36 13.86 33.28 8.03
N SER A 37 12.70 33.68 8.55
CA SER A 37 12.50 35.03 9.10
C SER A 37 13.32 35.29 10.36
N THR A 38 13.46 34.30 11.25
CA THR A 38 14.32 34.41 12.44
C THR A 38 15.79 34.58 12.06
N GLN A 39 16.28 33.77 11.11
CA GLN A 39 17.66 33.85 10.62
C GLN A 39 17.97 35.20 9.96
N GLN A 40 17.01 35.77 9.22
CA GLN A 40 17.14 37.08 8.58
C GLN A 40 17.24 38.19 9.62
N ASN A 41 16.37 38.19 10.65
CA ASN A 41 16.41 39.17 11.73
C ASN A 41 17.74 39.14 12.49
N ILE A 42 18.26 37.96 12.84
CA ILE A 42 19.53 37.80 13.55
C ILE A 42 20.71 38.37 12.73
N ARG A 43 20.73 38.12 11.41
CA ARG A 43 21.78 38.64 10.52
C ARG A 43 21.75 40.16 10.44
N THR A 44 20.58 40.76 10.24
CA THR A 44 20.45 42.23 10.17
C THR A 44 20.81 42.89 11.50
N GLU A 45 20.38 42.32 12.64
CA GLU A 45 20.74 42.83 13.97
C GLU A 45 22.26 42.77 14.22
N THR A 46 22.90 41.66 13.81
CA THR A 46 24.35 41.49 13.94
C THR A 46 25.12 42.48 13.08
N ASN A 47 24.71 42.67 11.82
CA ASN A 47 25.39 43.60 10.90
C ASN A 47 25.26 45.06 11.35
N ILE A 48 24.10 45.45 11.89
CA ILE A 48 23.90 46.80 12.46
C ILE A 48 24.80 47.01 13.68
N LYS A 49 24.93 46.01 14.56
CA LYS A 49 25.80 46.12 15.73
C LYS A 49 27.27 46.26 15.34
N LEU A 50 27.73 45.45 14.38
CA LEU A 50 29.10 45.49 13.88
C LEU A 50 29.41 46.86 13.22
N TYR A 51 28.45 47.42 12.48
CA TYR A 51 28.53 48.77 11.93
C TYR A 51 28.74 49.83 13.03
N GLN A 52 27.96 49.78 14.11
CA GLN A 52 28.08 50.75 15.22
C GLN A 52 29.44 50.66 15.91
N GLU A 53 29.97 49.44 16.08
CA GLU A 53 31.27 49.21 16.69
C GLU A 53 32.41 49.79 15.83
N HIS A 54 32.44 49.48 14.54
CA HIS A 54 33.46 50.02 13.62
C HIS A 54 33.36 51.52 13.43
N LYS A 55 32.14 52.07 13.39
CA LYS A 55 31.96 53.52 13.32
C LYS A 55 32.56 54.23 14.53
N ALA A 56 32.33 53.71 15.73
CA ALA A 56 32.88 54.27 16.96
C ALA A 56 34.41 54.17 17.01
N GLU A 57 34.99 53.11 16.45
CA GLU A 57 36.44 52.94 16.30
C GLU A 57 37.03 53.99 15.35
N ILE A 58 36.44 54.17 14.16
CA ILE A 58 36.86 55.17 13.17
C ILE A 58 36.76 56.60 13.74
N GLU A 59 35.67 56.92 14.43
CA GLU A 59 35.46 58.23 15.05
C GLU A 59 36.47 58.50 16.18
N LYS A 60 36.81 57.46 16.95
CA LYS A 60 37.84 57.55 17.98
C LYS A 60 39.22 57.80 17.36
N ASP A 61 39.61 57.06 16.35
CA ASP A 61 40.93 57.21 15.70
C ASP A 61 41.08 58.59 15.05
N PHE A 62 40.00 59.16 14.53
CA PHE A 62 39.96 60.53 14.05
C PHE A 62 40.14 61.55 15.17
N HIS A 63 39.42 61.38 16.29
CA HIS A 63 39.56 62.24 17.47
C HIS A 63 40.95 62.19 18.10
N ASP A 64 41.58 61.02 18.13
CA ASP A 64 42.93 60.80 18.65
C ASP A 64 44.02 61.27 17.66
N GLY A 65 43.63 61.74 16.46
CA GLY A 65 44.55 62.24 15.42
C GLY A 65 45.33 61.14 14.70
N GLY A 66 44.89 59.88 14.81
CA GLY A 66 45.47 58.73 14.11
C GLY A 66 45.17 58.69 12.61
N ILE A 67 44.08 59.34 12.19
CA ILE A 67 43.67 59.50 10.79
C ILE A 67 43.28 60.95 10.50
N ASP A 68 43.51 61.39 9.27
CA ASP A 68 43.09 62.72 8.78
C ASP A 68 41.62 62.72 8.33
N GLU A 69 41.07 63.91 8.10
CA GLU A 69 39.67 64.11 7.68
C GLU A 69 39.34 63.42 6.34
N GLU A 70 40.29 63.37 5.41
CA GLU A 70 40.07 62.75 4.09
C GLU A 70 39.87 61.24 4.23
N ASN A 71 40.72 60.60 5.02
CA ASN A 71 40.64 59.17 5.35
C ASN A 71 39.40 58.85 6.20
N TYR A 72 39.02 59.72 7.14
CA TYR A 72 37.80 59.55 7.95
C TYR A 72 36.55 59.51 7.06
N GLN A 73 36.40 60.47 6.16
CA GLN A 73 35.25 60.54 5.24
C GLN A 73 35.21 59.32 4.30
N TYR A 74 36.36 58.88 3.81
CA TYR A 74 36.46 57.70 2.96
C TYR A 74 36.02 56.42 3.68
N LEU A 75 36.56 56.17 4.88
CA LEU A 75 36.25 54.99 5.69
C LEU A 75 34.77 54.95 6.09
N LEU A 76 34.20 56.10 6.46
CA LEU A 76 32.79 56.20 6.81
C LEU A 76 31.89 55.92 5.61
N ALA A 77 32.22 56.46 4.43
CA ALA A 77 31.47 56.24 3.20
C ALA A 77 31.50 54.77 2.74
N GLU A 78 32.65 54.10 2.87
CA GLU A 78 32.78 52.67 2.56
C GLU A 78 31.96 51.82 3.53
N LEU A 79 32.01 52.13 4.83
CA LEU A 79 31.24 51.44 5.86
C LEU A 79 29.72 51.59 5.62
N ASP A 80 29.26 52.78 5.25
CA ASP A 80 27.85 53.03 4.91
C ASP A 80 27.41 52.26 3.66
N ASN A 81 28.26 52.19 2.63
CA ASN A 81 27.98 51.44 1.42
C ASN A 81 27.88 49.93 1.70
N SER A 82 28.81 49.41 2.50
CA SER A 82 28.80 48.00 2.92
C SER A 82 27.53 47.63 3.68
N LEU A 83 27.07 48.48 4.62
CA LEU A 83 25.82 48.24 5.34
C LEU A 83 24.60 48.25 4.41
N LEU A 84 24.53 49.19 3.47
CA LEU A 84 23.44 49.26 2.50
C LEU A 84 23.40 48.00 1.62
N GLN A 85 24.57 47.54 1.16
CA GLN A 85 24.70 46.32 0.37
C GLN A 85 24.23 45.10 1.14
N ASP A 86 24.63 44.94 2.41
CA ASP A 86 24.21 43.84 3.28
C ASP A 86 22.71 43.83 3.57
N ILE A 87 22.10 45.00 3.77
CA ILE A 87 20.66 45.14 3.98
C ILE A 87 19.90 44.79 2.70
N ASP A 88 20.38 45.21 1.53
CA ASP A 88 19.76 44.89 0.25
C ASP A 88 19.93 43.41 -0.11
N LEU A 89 21.07 42.79 0.20
CA LEU A 89 21.28 41.35 0.12
C LEU A 89 20.29 40.60 1.03
N ALA A 90 20.08 41.07 2.26
CA ALA A 90 19.11 40.46 3.19
C ALA A 90 17.66 40.60 2.72
N LYS A 91 17.31 41.66 1.99
CA LYS A 91 15.98 41.82 1.35
C LYS A 91 15.83 40.97 0.09
N GLN A 92 16.93 40.80 -0.67
CA GLN A 92 16.95 40.04 -1.91
C GLN A 92 17.05 38.53 -1.69
N THR A 93 17.53 38.10 -0.52
CA THR A 93 17.26 36.75 0.00
C THR A 93 15.78 36.66 0.36
N THR A 94 14.95 36.63 -0.68
CA THR A 94 13.63 36.03 -0.59
C THR A 94 13.82 34.65 0.07
N PRO A 95 13.00 34.30 1.08
CA PRO A 95 12.97 32.91 1.52
C PRO A 95 12.77 32.11 0.24
N VAL A 96 13.68 31.17 -0.05
CA VAL A 96 13.61 30.29 -1.22
C VAL A 96 12.15 29.93 -1.38
N ALA A 97 11.48 30.56 -2.36
CA ALA A 97 10.08 30.35 -2.59
C ALA A 97 10.01 28.89 -2.98
N ASN A 98 9.66 28.07 -1.99
CA ASN A 98 9.59 26.64 -2.15
C ASN A 98 8.57 26.47 -3.26
N LEU A 99 9.04 26.11 -4.44
CA LEU A 99 8.20 25.81 -5.61
C LEU A 99 7.36 24.55 -5.37
N SER A 100 7.15 24.15 -4.11
CA SER A 100 6.04 23.31 -3.69
C SER A 100 4.76 24.11 -3.86
N LYS A 101 4.32 24.22 -5.12
CA LYS A 101 2.92 24.45 -5.45
C LYS A 101 2.13 23.52 -4.52
N PRO A 102 1.21 24.02 -3.68
CA PRO A 102 0.48 23.16 -2.76
C PRO A 102 -0.13 22.04 -3.61
N PHE A 103 0.21 20.79 -3.29
CA PHE A 103 -0.28 19.65 -4.02
C PHE A 103 -1.81 19.73 -3.92
N SER A 104 -2.49 19.94 -5.05
CA SER A 104 -3.89 20.36 -5.01
C SER A 104 -4.77 19.23 -4.48
N VAL A 105 -5.65 19.56 -3.53
CA VAL A 105 -6.67 18.63 -2.97
C VAL A 105 -7.60 18.08 -4.07
N ILE A 106 -7.59 18.70 -5.26
CA ILE A 106 -8.30 18.24 -6.46
C ILE A 106 -7.82 16.84 -6.88
N TRP A 107 -6.55 16.47 -6.68
CA TRP A 107 -6.03 15.16 -7.09
C TRP A 107 -6.67 13.97 -6.33
N PRO A 108 -6.72 13.95 -4.99
CA PRO A 108 -7.42 12.87 -4.27
C PRO A 108 -8.94 12.89 -4.47
N ILE A 109 -9.56 14.06 -4.66
CA ILE A 109 -10.99 14.16 -4.98
C ILE A 109 -11.27 13.53 -6.35
N SER A 110 -10.45 13.84 -7.35
CA SER A 110 -10.55 13.28 -8.70
C SER A 110 -10.34 11.77 -8.69
N LEU A 111 -9.37 11.27 -7.93
CA LEU A 111 -9.12 9.84 -7.78
C LEU A 111 -10.31 9.12 -7.11
N SER A 112 -10.89 9.72 -6.06
CA SER A 112 -12.05 9.15 -5.38
C SER A 112 -13.28 9.10 -6.29
N PHE A 113 -13.54 10.19 -7.02
CA PHE A 113 -14.61 10.25 -8.02
C PHE A 113 -14.38 9.24 -9.13
N PHE A 114 -13.14 9.12 -9.62
CA PHE A 114 -12.77 8.14 -10.65
C PHE A 114 -13.03 6.71 -10.18
N ILE A 115 -12.62 6.34 -8.96
CA ILE A 115 -12.87 4.99 -8.42
C ILE A 115 -14.38 4.68 -8.38
N VAL A 116 -15.20 5.62 -7.89
CA VAL A 116 -16.66 5.42 -7.82
C VAL A 116 -17.27 5.28 -9.22
N VAL A 117 -16.94 6.18 -10.14
CA VAL A 117 -17.47 6.15 -11.51
C VAL A 117 -16.98 4.92 -12.27
N PHE A 118 -15.69 4.60 -12.17
CA PHE A 118 -15.07 3.46 -12.83
C PHE A 118 -15.61 2.14 -12.29
N SER A 119 -15.76 2.00 -10.96
CA SER A 119 -16.38 0.83 -10.35
C SER A 119 -17.83 0.67 -10.81
N THR A 120 -18.59 1.76 -10.87
CA THR A 120 -19.98 1.75 -11.36
C THR A 120 -20.04 1.36 -12.84
N ALA A 121 -19.15 1.90 -13.68
CA ALA A 121 -19.08 1.59 -15.10
C ALA A 121 -18.69 0.13 -15.35
N LEU A 122 -17.73 -0.41 -14.60
CA LEU A 122 -17.40 -1.83 -14.64
C LEU A 122 -18.59 -2.68 -14.19
N TYR A 123 -19.28 -2.30 -13.13
CA TYR A 123 -20.46 -3.01 -12.63
C TYR A 123 -21.60 -3.07 -13.66
N LEU A 124 -21.82 -1.97 -14.40
CA LEU A 124 -22.78 -1.93 -15.52
C LEU A 124 -22.30 -2.76 -16.71
N LYS A 125 -21.01 -2.68 -17.09
CA LYS A 125 -20.43 -3.46 -18.20
C LYS A 125 -20.40 -4.96 -17.93
N GLN A 126 -20.17 -5.37 -16.69
CA GLN A 126 -20.11 -6.79 -16.29
C GLN A 126 -21.51 -7.42 -16.23
N GLY A 127 -22.59 -6.63 -16.31
CA GLY A 127 -23.96 -7.14 -16.38
C GLY A 127 -24.42 -7.89 -15.12
N THR A 128 -23.67 -7.82 -14.01
CA THR A 128 -23.99 -8.53 -12.77
C THR A 128 -25.30 -8.07 -12.13
N LEU A 129 -25.78 -6.85 -12.43
CA LEU A 129 -27.10 -6.38 -12.01
C LEU A 129 -28.21 -7.22 -12.69
N GLU A 130 -28.06 -7.51 -13.97
CA GLU A 130 -28.98 -8.36 -14.71
C GLU A 130 -28.86 -9.80 -14.22
N ALA A 131 -27.65 -10.27 -13.92
CA ALA A 131 -27.44 -11.55 -13.25
C ALA A 131 -28.03 -11.61 -11.83
N LEU A 132 -28.21 -10.48 -11.12
CA LEU A 132 -28.88 -10.38 -9.79
C LEU A 132 -30.41 -10.27 -9.89
N MET A 133 -30.94 -9.71 -10.99
CA MET A 133 -32.39 -9.63 -11.24
C MET A 133 -32.93 -10.86 -11.99
N THR A 134 -32.07 -11.56 -12.72
CA THR A 134 -32.41 -12.81 -13.44
C THR A 134 -31.86 -14.06 -12.76
N THR A 135 -30.98 -13.93 -11.75
CA THR A 135 -30.98 -14.97 -10.73
C THR A 135 -32.36 -14.90 -10.09
N PRO A 136 -33.12 -16.00 -10.05
CA PRO A 136 -34.13 -16.08 -9.01
C PRO A 136 -33.36 -15.75 -7.73
N VAL A 137 -33.81 -14.74 -6.98
CA VAL A 137 -33.43 -14.62 -5.57
C VAL A 137 -33.52 -16.05 -5.07
N ALA A 138 -32.38 -16.66 -4.74
CA ALA A 138 -32.42 -17.95 -4.10
C ALA A 138 -33.28 -17.67 -2.88
N ASN A 139 -34.54 -18.09 -2.94
CA ASN A 139 -35.48 -17.88 -1.88
C ASN A 139 -34.83 -18.58 -0.69
N HIS A 140 -34.21 -17.80 0.18
CA HIS A 140 -33.90 -18.22 1.54
C HIS A 140 -35.22 -18.41 2.33
N ALA A 141 -36.38 -18.45 1.67
CA ALA A 141 -37.65 -18.95 2.15
C ALA A 141 -37.86 -20.46 1.88
N SER A 142 -36.91 -21.16 1.25
CA SER A 142 -36.90 -22.63 1.17
C SER A 142 -35.51 -23.23 1.32
N GLN A 143 -34.64 -22.61 2.11
CA GLN A 143 -33.63 -23.38 2.84
C GLN A 143 -34.30 -23.86 4.12
N GLN A 144 -35.05 -24.95 3.96
CA GLN A 144 -35.30 -25.85 5.06
C GLN A 144 -33.93 -26.12 5.69
N SER A 145 -33.79 -25.73 6.96
CA SER A 145 -32.58 -25.79 7.74
C SER A 145 -32.06 -27.22 7.75
N MET A 146 -31.24 -27.55 6.74
CA MET A 146 -30.51 -28.80 6.68
C MET A 146 -29.55 -28.76 7.87
N SER A 147 -29.79 -29.63 8.84
CA SER A 147 -28.87 -29.79 9.98
C SER A 147 -27.47 -30.13 9.48
N ALA A 148 -26.43 -29.76 10.24
CA ALA A 148 -25.04 -30.05 9.88
C ALA A 148 -24.81 -31.55 9.56
N GLU A 149 -25.57 -32.44 10.22
CA GLU A 149 -25.58 -33.87 9.96
C GLU A 149 -26.04 -34.22 8.55
N GLN A 150 -27.07 -33.56 8.04
CA GLN A 150 -27.58 -33.83 6.70
C GLN A 150 -26.68 -33.24 5.60
N GLN A 151 -26.00 -32.14 5.87
CA GLN A 151 -24.95 -31.64 4.96
C GLN A 151 -23.79 -32.63 4.87
N GLU A 152 -23.39 -33.22 6.00
CA GLU A 152 -22.32 -34.22 6.01
C GLU A 152 -22.74 -35.51 5.29
N GLN A 153 -24.00 -35.95 5.46
CA GLN A 153 -24.56 -37.07 4.70
C GLN A 153 -24.55 -36.81 3.19
N MET A 154 -24.92 -35.61 2.76
CA MET A 154 -24.88 -35.23 1.34
C MET A 154 -23.44 -35.23 0.80
N ARG A 155 -22.48 -34.72 1.58
CA ARG A 155 -21.05 -34.75 1.20
C ARG A 155 -20.56 -36.19 1.05
N GLN A 156 -20.89 -37.07 1.99
CA GLN A 156 -20.54 -38.49 1.92
C GLN A 156 -21.17 -39.16 0.71
N GLN A 157 -22.45 -38.91 0.42
CA GLN A 157 -23.12 -39.43 -0.78
C GLN A 157 -22.45 -38.96 -2.08
N GLN A 158 -22.02 -37.70 -2.14
CA GLN A 158 -21.31 -37.16 -3.30
C GLN A 158 -19.94 -37.82 -3.49
N ILE A 159 -19.19 -38.04 -2.40
CA ILE A 159 -17.90 -38.75 -2.44
C ILE A 159 -18.09 -40.18 -2.94
N LEU A 160 -19.09 -40.92 -2.42
CA LEU A 160 -19.38 -42.28 -2.87
C LEU A 160 -19.80 -42.34 -4.34
N ALA A 161 -20.64 -41.41 -4.80
CA ALA A 161 -21.04 -41.34 -6.20
C ALA A 161 -19.85 -41.04 -7.13
N TYR A 162 -18.90 -40.21 -6.67
CA TYR A 162 -17.68 -39.92 -7.42
C TYR A 162 -16.75 -41.14 -7.50
N ILE A 163 -16.60 -41.89 -6.40
CA ILE A 163 -15.84 -43.15 -6.37
C ILE A 163 -16.42 -44.15 -7.38
N ASP A 164 -17.74 -44.37 -7.37
CA ASP A 164 -18.40 -45.30 -8.30
C ASP A 164 -18.18 -44.87 -9.76
N LYS A 165 -18.33 -43.58 -10.05
CA LYS A 165 -18.08 -43.04 -11.40
C LYS A 165 -16.63 -43.30 -11.85
N MET A 166 -15.66 -43.11 -10.96
CA MET A 166 -14.25 -43.32 -11.28
C MET A 166 -13.94 -44.80 -11.50
N GLN A 167 -14.49 -45.69 -10.66
CA GLN A 167 -14.37 -47.14 -10.85
C GLN A 167 -15.00 -47.61 -12.17
N GLN A 168 -16.14 -47.02 -12.57
CA GLN A 168 -16.75 -47.31 -13.87
C GLN A 168 -15.87 -46.84 -15.03
N HIS A 169 -15.25 -45.66 -14.91
CA HIS A 169 -14.34 -45.15 -15.92
C HIS A 169 -13.12 -46.08 -16.11
N LEU A 170 -12.51 -46.50 -15.01
CA LEU A 170 -11.35 -47.39 -14.98
C LEU A 170 -11.64 -48.81 -15.52
N LYS A 171 -12.91 -49.25 -15.53
CA LYS A 171 -13.30 -50.48 -16.25
C LYS A 171 -13.14 -50.36 -17.76
N GLY A 172 -13.32 -49.16 -18.31
CA GLY A 172 -13.15 -48.87 -19.74
C GLY A 172 -11.72 -48.48 -20.11
N SER A 173 -10.99 -47.89 -19.16
CA SER A 173 -9.62 -47.40 -19.34
C SER A 173 -8.73 -47.87 -18.18
N PRO A 174 -8.33 -49.16 -18.13
CA PRO A 174 -7.58 -49.70 -17.01
C PRO A 174 -6.14 -49.18 -16.90
N ASP A 175 -5.59 -48.63 -18.00
CA ASP A 175 -4.23 -48.10 -18.06
C ASP A 175 -4.15 -46.59 -17.74
N ASP A 176 -5.24 -45.98 -17.28
CA ASP A 176 -5.28 -44.57 -16.89
C ASP A 176 -4.75 -44.37 -15.46
N SER A 177 -3.44 -44.17 -15.36
CA SER A 177 -2.71 -43.94 -14.11
C SER A 177 -3.21 -42.73 -13.34
N GLU A 178 -3.57 -41.64 -14.03
CA GLU A 178 -4.08 -40.42 -13.40
C GLU A 178 -5.44 -40.67 -12.74
N ALA A 179 -6.33 -41.40 -13.41
CA ALA A 179 -7.62 -41.80 -12.85
C ALA A 179 -7.45 -42.73 -11.64
N TRP A 180 -6.48 -43.66 -11.67
CA TRP A 180 -6.14 -44.51 -10.53
C TRP A 180 -5.60 -43.70 -9.34
N TYR A 181 -4.73 -42.72 -9.59
CA TYR A 181 -4.20 -41.84 -8.54
C TYR A 181 -5.32 -41.00 -7.90
N ASN A 182 -6.17 -40.40 -8.72
CA ASN A 182 -7.31 -39.60 -8.25
C ASN A 182 -8.32 -40.45 -7.46
N LEU A 183 -8.57 -41.69 -7.89
CA LEU A 183 -9.37 -42.65 -7.13
C LEU A 183 -8.75 -42.92 -5.76
N GLY A 184 -7.44 -43.20 -5.70
CA GLY A 184 -6.71 -43.43 -4.45
C GLY A 184 -6.85 -42.25 -3.47
N GLN A 185 -6.60 -41.02 -3.94
CA GLN A 185 -6.73 -39.81 -3.11
C GLN A 185 -8.16 -39.58 -2.59
N THR A 186 -9.16 -39.86 -3.43
CA THR A 186 -10.57 -39.77 -3.05
C THR A 186 -10.90 -40.81 -1.97
N LEU A 187 -10.42 -42.04 -2.13
CA LEU A 187 -10.64 -43.13 -1.17
C LEU A 187 -9.97 -42.85 0.18
N VAL A 188 -8.75 -42.27 0.19
CA VAL A 188 -8.11 -41.78 1.44
C VAL A 188 -9.00 -40.74 2.13
N SER A 189 -9.56 -39.79 1.37
CA SER A 189 -10.45 -38.75 1.90
C SER A 189 -11.78 -39.32 2.42
N ALA A 190 -12.22 -40.45 1.88
CA ALA A 190 -13.41 -41.18 2.32
C ALA A 190 -13.14 -42.11 3.53
N GLY A 191 -11.88 -42.28 3.95
CA GLY A 191 -11.48 -43.24 4.97
C GLY A 191 -11.40 -44.70 4.50
N GLU A 192 -11.51 -44.93 3.19
CA GLU A 192 -11.47 -46.25 2.55
C GLU A 192 -10.01 -46.65 2.22
N PHE A 193 -9.17 -46.74 3.25
CA PHE A 193 -7.71 -46.85 3.08
C PHE A 193 -7.26 -48.11 2.33
N ALA A 194 -7.90 -49.26 2.55
CA ALA A 194 -7.54 -50.50 1.86
C ALA A 194 -7.76 -50.41 0.34
N GLN A 195 -8.86 -49.80 -0.07
CA GLN A 195 -9.16 -49.58 -1.49
C GLN A 195 -8.22 -48.52 -2.08
N ALA A 196 -7.86 -47.50 -1.30
CA ALA A 196 -6.90 -46.49 -1.73
C ALA A 196 -5.52 -47.08 -2.02
N ILE A 197 -5.03 -47.97 -1.15
CA ILE A 197 -3.76 -48.69 -1.37
C ILE A 197 -3.80 -49.47 -2.68
N THR A 198 -4.89 -50.20 -2.92
CA THR A 198 -5.07 -50.98 -4.17
C THR A 198 -5.03 -50.06 -5.39
N ALA A 199 -5.66 -48.87 -5.32
CA ALA A 199 -5.65 -47.90 -6.40
C ALA A 199 -4.23 -47.34 -6.66
N PHE A 200 -3.47 -47.00 -5.61
CA PHE A 200 -2.07 -46.56 -5.76
C PHE A 200 -1.15 -47.65 -6.29
N GLU A 201 -1.38 -48.92 -5.92
CA GLU A 201 -0.66 -50.06 -6.48
C GLU A 201 -0.90 -50.21 -8.00
N GLN A 202 -2.09 -49.87 -8.49
CA GLN A 202 -2.34 -49.82 -9.94
C GLN A 202 -1.54 -48.72 -10.62
N VAL A 203 -1.41 -47.54 -9.99
CA VAL A 203 -0.54 -46.46 -10.52
C VAL A 203 0.90 -46.95 -10.62
N ILE A 204 1.42 -47.61 -9.57
CA ILE A 204 2.76 -48.20 -9.56
C ILE A 204 2.92 -49.26 -10.65
N ALA A 205 1.89 -50.05 -10.93
CA ALA A 205 1.94 -51.06 -11.98
C ALA A 205 2.02 -50.45 -13.40
N ILE A 206 1.45 -49.26 -13.61
CA ILE A 206 1.41 -48.57 -14.91
C ILE A 206 2.65 -47.69 -15.12
N GLU A 207 3.00 -46.86 -14.15
CA GLU A 207 4.05 -45.83 -14.28
C GLU A 207 5.36 -46.20 -13.58
N GLY A 208 5.33 -47.19 -12.70
CA GLY A 208 6.45 -47.57 -11.85
C GLY A 208 6.40 -46.91 -10.47
N GLU A 209 7.36 -47.28 -9.63
CA GLU A 209 7.41 -46.82 -8.24
C GLU A 209 7.87 -45.36 -8.15
N HIS A 210 7.10 -44.56 -7.42
CA HIS A 210 7.37 -43.16 -7.14
C HIS A 210 7.25 -42.86 -5.64
N ALA A 211 8.09 -41.95 -5.14
CA ALA A 211 8.21 -41.68 -3.71
C ALA A 211 6.93 -41.10 -3.08
N ASP A 212 6.16 -40.35 -3.85
CA ASP A 212 4.85 -39.82 -3.50
C ASP A 212 3.80 -40.94 -3.32
N LEU A 213 3.78 -41.93 -4.23
CA LEU A 213 2.91 -43.11 -4.12
C LEU A 213 3.27 -43.96 -2.89
N LEU A 214 4.56 -44.19 -2.64
CA LEU A 214 5.01 -44.88 -1.43
C LEU A 214 4.60 -44.13 -0.16
N GLY A 215 4.71 -42.81 -0.17
CA GLY A 215 4.25 -41.96 0.94
C GLY A 215 2.74 -42.07 1.16
N ALA A 216 1.95 -42.05 0.08
CA ALA A 216 0.50 -42.19 0.13
C ALA A 216 0.07 -43.58 0.63
N ILE A 217 0.71 -44.64 0.16
CA ILE A 217 0.47 -46.02 0.62
C ILE A 217 0.86 -46.19 2.09
N ALA A 218 2.02 -45.66 2.50
CA ALA A 218 2.46 -45.72 3.89
C ALA A 218 1.50 -44.97 4.83
N GLN A 219 1.01 -43.80 4.40
CA GLN A 219 0.00 -43.05 5.14
C GLN A 219 -1.32 -43.83 5.23
N ALA A 220 -1.81 -44.39 4.12
CA ALA A 220 -3.04 -45.17 4.12
C ALA A 220 -2.90 -46.46 4.96
N SER A 221 -1.72 -47.08 4.99
CA SER A 221 -1.44 -48.29 5.77
C SER A 221 -1.32 -48.04 7.28
N TYR A 222 -1.11 -46.79 7.69
CA TYR A 222 -1.00 -46.41 9.09
C TYR A 222 -2.35 -46.37 9.82
N TYR A 223 -3.42 -46.05 9.10
CA TYR A 223 -4.79 -45.96 9.63
C TYR A 223 -5.52 -47.30 9.56
#